data_AF-A0A1L8DWL0-F1
#
_entry.id   AF-A0A1L8DWL0-F1
#
_cell.length_a   1.000
_cell.length_b   1.000
_cell.length_c   1.000
_cell.angle_alpha   90.00
_cell.angle_beta   90.00
_cell.angle_gamma   90.00
#
_symmetry.space_group_name_H-M   'P 1'
#
loop_
_entity.id
_entity.type
_entity.pdbx_description
1 polymer ?
#
loop_
_entity_poly.entity_id
_entity_poly.type
_entity_poly.pdbx_seq_one_letter_code
_entity_poly.pdbx_strand_id
1 'polypeptide(L)'
;MYWDGSYTPSQHFESLLNRENLTLLEILEDQDILQECRTQNTKLVQFLNRPDILEELVTLITTEPPTDVAESDRFKHSNLACEILTSDMPSLNQSLVADPVILQKLYSFLEQNPPLNPLLMSFFCKTFGMLIARKQHQDWFAYQYVCITVLDFIKSRKDFLGTILQHMGTPVIMDLLLYIIMHIQGPELRQSLLEWFNQQNLIERLIGALVCTDGVEEDKEKYENIAQFIVEYIREGRRKRQSEKEDGNQVDLLLETLEDEKSTDLLLRTILDGEQKSDGTIVAGITIILALIEYLATNELSDDSALQYLVNKEKEHHTIVVGKILGVLKGHIGKFHDLLLKPPDVSLMLQQANVSILPAFGNTRLQICCLFTVLIETQDSDIINAICATDFFNTLLNLFKQYCWNNFLHNHVNKCLRYALNSFDTGISTENYKTVLNLSALQKHVVVDCKVVSKLLDCWLYNESEQERNQGRRLGYMGHLIEILDSLVSCYTMSEELCALIDSTLNEDERALWQKITATSEGALMVELAMQKRFLADHNPFQEDTNVGPRDFYNEASDTFNDFGDTMHSAIDEMPNAIDNFFSAYISSDLSSSILNNLKVWPDDEILGREQEDFDVAWAKDDDDGK
;
A
#
# COMPACT_ATOMS: atom_id res chain seq x y z
N MET A 1 38.31 -18.35 17.60
CA MET A 1 38.56 -19.68 17.02
C MET A 1 38.17 -20.76 18.02
N TYR A 2 36.89 -21.10 18.06
CA TYR A 2 36.34 -22.26 18.76
C TYR A 2 35.06 -22.54 17.96
N TRP A 3 34.90 -23.74 17.41
CA TRP A 3 34.00 -24.13 16.31
C TRP A 3 34.57 -23.93 14.89
N ASP A 4 35.66 -24.62 14.59
CA ASP A 4 35.85 -25.16 13.24
C ASP A 4 35.21 -26.56 13.28
N GLY A 5 33.91 -26.63 12.98
CA GLY A 5 33.13 -27.85 13.08
C GLY A 5 33.46 -28.77 11.92
N SER A 6 34.48 -29.61 12.06
CA SER A 6 34.70 -30.75 11.17
C SER A 6 33.48 -31.67 11.23
N TYR A 7 32.55 -31.49 10.29
CA TYR A 7 31.42 -32.39 10.09
C TYR A 7 31.96 -33.79 9.83
N THR A 8 31.54 -34.75 10.66
CA THR A 8 31.79 -36.17 10.40
C THR A 8 30.56 -36.68 9.67
N PRO A 9 30.69 -37.22 8.44
CA PRO A 9 29.57 -37.81 7.72
C PRO A 9 28.86 -38.82 8.62
N SER A 10 27.53 -38.78 8.62
CA SER A 10 26.77 -39.72 9.43
C SER A 10 27.01 -41.13 8.89
N GLN A 11 27.68 -41.99 9.66
CA GLN A 11 27.93 -43.38 9.26
C GLN A 11 26.62 -44.13 8.98
N HIS A 12 25.53 -43.70 9.63
CA HIS A 12 24.19 -44.19 9.37
C HIS A 12 23.71 -43.79 7.96
N PHE A 13 23.82 -42.51 7.61
CA PHE A 13 23.43 -41.99 6.30
C PHE A 13 24.23 -42.62 5.15
N GLU A 14 25.56 -42.79 5.33
CA GLU A 14 26.38 -43.50 4.34
C GLU A 14 25.94 -44.95 4.13
N SER A 15 25.51 -45.65 5.20
CA SER A 15 25.00 -47.02 5.10
C SER A 15 23.66 -47.08 4.37
N LEU A 16 22.81 -46.08 4.58
CA LEU A 16 21.51 -45.94 3.92
C LEU A 16 21.68 -45.75 2.41
N LEU A 17 22.59 -44.86 1.99
CA LEU A 17 22.91 -44.57 0.59
C LEU A 17 23.48 -45.76 -0.21
N ASN A 18 23.99 -46.80 0.47
CA ASN A 18 24.53 -47.99 -0.18
C ASN A 18 23.48 -49.08 -0.45
N ARG A 19 22.21 -48.89 -0.08
CA ARG A 19 21.14 -49.87 -0.31
C ARG A 19 20.66 -49.84 -1.78
N GLU A 20 20.46 -51.03 -2.36
CA GLU A 20 20.10 -51.18 -3.80
C GLU A 20 18.68 -50.68 -4.15
N ASN A 21 17.74 -50.66 -3.19
CA ASN A 21 16.34 -50.25 -3.39
C ASN A 21 15.96 -49.07 -2.47
N LEU A 22 16.85 -48.09 -2.34
CA LEU A 22 16.59 -46.90 -1.55
C LEU A 22 15.46 -46.07 -2.16
N THR A 23 14.47 -45.71 -1.33
CA THR A 23 13.33 -44.85 -1.74
C THR A 23 13.54 -43.42 -1.26
N LEU A 24 12.86 -42.45 -1.88
CA LEU A 24 12.94 -41.06 -1.44
C LEU A 24 12.43 -40.89 0.00
N LEU A 25 11.31 -41.53 0.34
CA LEU A 25 10.73 -41.49 1.70
C LEU A 25 11.73 -41.94 2.77
N GLU A 26 12.47 -43.03 2.54
CA GLU A 26 13.50 -43.50 3.48
C GLU A 26 14.60 -42.46 3.72
N ILE A 27 14.93 -41.64 2.72
CA ILE A 27 15.92 -40.57 2.88
C ILE A 27 15.31 -39.36 3.58
N LEU A 28 14.08 -38.96 3.24
CA LEU A 28 13.39 -37.83 3.87
C LEU A 28 13.13 -38.03 5.37
N GLU A 29 13.06 -39.27 5.84
CA GLU A 29 12.92 -39.58 7.27
C GLU A 29 14.22 -39.42 8.07
N ASP A 30 15.38 -39.32 7.39
CA ASP A 30 16.68 -39.18 8.05
C ASP A 30 16.92 -37.75 8.56
N GLN A 31 17.48 -37.62 9.76
CA GLN A 31 17.70 -36.32 10.41
C GLN A 31 18.87 -35.54 9.80
N ASP A 32 19.80 -36.21 9.15
CA ASP A 32 21.02 -35.62 8.59
C ASP A 32 20.85 -35.18 7.12
N ILE A 33 19.70 -35.45 6.48
CA ILE A 33 19.50 -35.21 5.04
C ILE A 33 19.82 -33.78 4.58
N LEU A 34 19.31 -32.77 5.29
CA LEU A 34 19.56 -31.37 4.93
C LEU A 34 21.02 -30.98 5.14
N GLN A 35 21.66 -31.54 6.16
CA GLN A 35 23.07 -31.31 6.42
C GLN A 35 23.95 -31.98 5.36
N GLU A 36 23.61 -33.19 4.93
CA GLU A 36 24.29 -33.93 3.84
C GLU A 36 24.06 -33.27 2.47
N CYS A 37 22.91 -32.60 2.26
CA CYS A 37 22.68 -31.72 1.10
C CYS A 37 23.61 -30.50 1.14
N ARG A 38 23.75 -29.84 2.31
CA ARG A 38 24.65 -28.68 2.49
C ARG A 38 26.12 -29.04 2.29
N THR A 39 26.55 -30.24 2.66
CA THR A 39 27.90 -30.74 2.41
C THR A 39 28.10 -31.32 1.00
N GLN A 40 27.05 -31.32 0.18
CA GLN A 40 27.03 -31.85 -1.19
C GLN A 40 27.57 -33.29 -1.28
N ASN A 41 27.08 -34.18 -0.42
CA ASN A 41 27.48 -35.59 -0.43
C ASN A 41 27.27 -36.21 -1.82
N THR A 42 28.35 -36.70 -2.44
CA THR A 42 28.35 -37.07 -3.86
C THR A 42 27.35 -38.19 -4.18
N LYS A 43 27.15 -39.14 -3.26
CA LYS A 43 26.19 -40.24 -3.44
C LYS A 43 24.75 -39.75 -3.32
N LEU A 44 24.49 -38.89 -2.34
CA LEU A 44 23.17 -38.25 -2.17
C LEU A 44 22.83 -37.41 -3.40
N VAL A 45 23.76 -36.57 -3.86
CA VAL A 45 23.59 -35.75 -5.05
C VAL A 45 23.27 -36.62 -6.27
N GLN A 46 23.99 -37.73 -6.48
CA GLN A 46 23.69 -38.67 -7.57
C GLN A 46 22.30 -39.31 -7.44
N PHE A 47 21.88 -39.67 -6.23
CA PHE A 47 20.55 -40.22 -5.97
C PHE A 47 19.46 -39.18 -6.26
N LEU A 48 19.59 -37.96 -5.73
CA LEU A 48 18.61 -36.88 -5.90
C LEU A 48 18.52 -36.38 -7.34
N ASN A 49 19.58 -36.53 -8.16
CA ASN A 49 19.57 -36.15 -9.58
C ASN A 49 18.95 -37.23 -10.49
N ARG A 50 18.47 -38.35 -9.95
CA ARG A 50 17.76 -39.34 -10.76
C ARG A 50 16.39 -38.77 -11.20
N PRO A 51 15.98 -38.94 -12.46
CA PRO A 51 14.73 -38.37 -12.96
C PRO A 51 13.49 -38.78 -12.17
N ASP A 52 13.40 -40.05 -11.74
CA ASP A 52 12.30 -40.57 -10.93
C ASP A 52 12.23 -39.91 -9.54
N ILE A 53 13.37 -39.67 -8.92
CA ILE A 53 13.47 -39.03 -7.60
C ILE A 53 13.17 -37.53 -7.69
N LEU A 54 13.68 -36.84 -8.71
CA LEU A 54 13.36 -35.44 -8.97
C LEU A 54 11.87 -35.24 -9.21
N GLU A 55 11.25 -36.12 -10.01
CA GLU A 55 9.82 -36.07 -10.26
C GLU A 55 9.02 -36.29 -8.96
N GLU A 56 9.46 -37.21 -8.10
CA GLU A 56 8.84 -37.46 -6.79
C GLU A 56 8.97 -36.23 -5.86
N LEU A 57 10.14 -35.60 -5.79
CA LEU A 57 10.36 -34.34 -5.05
C LEU A 57 9.42 -33.21 -5.52
N VAL A 58 9.30 -33.02 -6.83
CA VAL A 58 8.40 -32.01 -7.41
C VAL A 58 6.94 -32.36 -7.09
N THR A 59 6.58 -33.64 -7.09
CA THR A 59 5.23 -34.09 -6.72
C THR A 59 4.88 -33.72 -5.28
N LEU A 60 5.82 -33.91 -4.35
CA LEU A 60 5.63 -33.60 -2.93
C LEU A 60 5.34 -32.12 -2.68
N ILE A 61 5.87 -31.19 -3.50
CA ILE A 61 5.64 -29.75 -3.35
C ILE A 61 4.47 -29.20 -4.18
N THR A 62 3.87 -30.00 -5.07
CA THR A 62 2.80 -29.56 -5.97
C THR A 62 1.48 -30.32 -5.80
N THR A 63 1.46 -31.38 -4.98
CA THR A 63 0.27 -32.21 -4.78
C THR A 63 -0.09 -32.24 -3.30
N GLU A 64 -1.37 -32.05 -2.99
CA GLU A 64 -1.82 -32.15 -1.61
C GLU A 64 -1.65 -33.59 -1.08
N PRO A 65 -0.99 -33.76 0.06
CA PRO A 65 -0.90 -35.05 0.73
C PRO A 65 -2.28 -35.51 1.23
N PRO A 66 -2.49 -36.82 1.41
CA PRO A 66 -3.74 -37.38 1.94
C PRO A 66 -4.19 -36.76 3.28
N THR A 67 -5.50 -36.61 3.46
CA THR A 67 -6.11 -35.97 4.65
C THR A 67 -6.24 -36.89 5.87
N ASP A 68 -5.78 -38.14 5.76
CA ASP A 68 -5.86 -39.16 6.82
C ASP A 68 -4.73 -39.07 7.85
N VAL A 69 -3.71 -38.23 7.59
CA VAL A 69 -2.58 -37.94 8.48
C VAL A 69 -2.83 -36.62 9.23
N ALA A 70 -2.36 -36.53 10.47
CA ALA A 70 -2.41 -35.30 11.27
C ALA A 70 -1.74 -34.13 10.51
N GLU A 71 -2.36 -32.96 10.54
CA GLU A 71 -1.94 -31.79 9.75
C GLU A 71 -0.49 -31.35 10.00
N SER A 72 0.00 -31.52 11.23
CA SER A 72 1.40 -31.26 11.62
C SER A 72 2.42 -32.15 10.91
N ASP A 73 2.04 -33.39 10.57
CA ASP A 73 2.89 -34.35 9.86
C ASP A 73 2.58 -34.40 8.36
N ARG A 74 1.39 -33.93 7.98
CA ARG A 74 0.83 -34.01 6.62
C ARG A 74 1.76 -33.39 5.58
N PHE A 75 2.34 -32.22 5.88
CA PHE A 75 3.23 -31.49 4.95
C PHE A 75 4.71 -31.63 5.29
N LYS A 76 5.10 -32.49 6.24
CA LYS A 76 6.50 -32.66 6.65
C LYS A 76 7.40 -33.01 5.45
N HIS A 77 6.98 -33.95 4.62
CA HIS A 77 7.72 -34.36 3.43
C HIS A 77 7.71 -33.28 2.34
N SER A 78 6.61 -32.54 2.18
CA SER A 78 6.55 -31.39 1.26
C SER A 78 7.54 -30.30 1.65
N ASN A 79 7.64 -29.98 2.95
CA ASN A 79 8.60 -29.00 3.45
C ASN A 79 10.04 -29.45 3.21
N LEU A 80 10.38 -30.70 3.56
CA LEU A 80 11.72 -31.25 3.31
C LEU A 80 12.06 -31.31 1.82
N ALA A 81 11.10 -31.68 0.97
CA ALA A 81 11.30 -31.68 -0.48
C ALA A 81 11.58 -30.26 -1.00
N CYS A 82 10.84 -29.25 -0.51
CA CYS A 82 11.09 -27.84 -0.85
C CYS A 82 12.50 -27.40 -0.41
N GLU A 83 12.91 -27.71 0.82
CA GLU A 83 14.26 -27.40 1.33
C GLU A 83 15.37 -28.06 0.50
N ILE A 84 15.18 -29.31 0.06
CA ILE A 84 16.13 -30.00 -0.81
C ILE A 84 16.17 -29.34 -2.19
N LEU A 85 15.02 -29.07 -2.81
CA LEU A 85 14.93 -28.46 -4.14
C LEU A 85 15.49 -27.03 -4.15
N THR A 86 15.43 -26.33 -3.03
CA THR A 86 15.91 -24.94 -2.89
C THR A 86 17.31 -24.85 -2.28
N SER A 87 17.90 -26.00 -1.91
CA SER A 87 19.25 -26.08 -1.35
C SER A 87 20.33 -25.60 -2.33
N ASP A 88 21.52 -25.31 -1.80
CA ASP A 88 22.66 -24.88 -2.62
C ASP A 88 23.38 -26.03 -3.32
N MET A 89 22.65 -26.71 -4.22
CA MET A 89 23.14 -27.81 -5.04
C MET A 89 22.99 -27.48 -6.55
N PRO A 90 24.02 -26.93 -7.21
CA PRO A 90 23.94 -26.50 -8.61
C PRO A 90 23.54 -27.61 -9.60
N SER A 91 23.97 -28.86 -9.34
CA SER A 91 23.62 -30.01 -10.19
C SER A 91 22.13 -30.30 -10.18
N LEU A 92 21.48 -30.19 -9.01
CA LEU A 92 20.05 -30.42 -8.86
C LEU A 92 19.25 -29.40 -9.67
N ASN A 93 19.64 -28.12 -9.59
CA ASN A 93 19.00 -27.03 -10.34
C ASN A 93 19.13 -27.23 -11.85
N GLN A 94 20.30 -27.66 -12.33
CA GLN A 94 20.52 -27.97 -13.73
C GLN A 94 19.66 -29.15 -14.20
N SER A 95 19.55 -30.20 -13.39
CA SER A 95 18.71 -31.37 -13.72
C SER A 95 17.22 -31.03 -13.71
N LEU A 96 16.77 -30.17 -12.80
CA LEU A 96 15.38 -29.71 -12.71
C LEU A 96 14.93 -28.99 -14.00
N VAL A 97 15.81 -28.19 -14.62
CA VAL A 97 15.50 -27.47 -15.86
C VAL A 97 15.89 -28.24 -17.14
N ALA A 98 16.78 -29.23 -17.05
CA ALA A 98 17.20 -30.03 -18.19
C ALA A 98 16.11 -31.00 -18.67
N ASP A 99 15.25 -31.47 -17.76
CA ASP A 99 14.11 -32.32 -18.10
C ASP A 99 12.83 -31.48 -18.28
N PRO A 100 12.33 -31.30 -19.52
CA PRO A 100 11.13 -30.51 -19.76
C PRO A 100 9.87 -31.12 -19.14
N VAL A 101 9.84 -32.43 -18.85
CA VAL A 101 8.71 -33.10 -18.22
C VAL A 101 8.61 -32.70 -16.75
N ILE A 102 9.75 -32.65 -16.06
CA ILE A 102 9.80 -32.27 -14.64
C ILE A 102 9.48 -30.78 -14.48
N LEU A 103 10.07 -29.92 -15.33
CA LEU A 103 9.75 -28.49 -15.32
C LEU A 103 8.28 -28.22 -15.67
N GLN A 104 7.70 -28.96 -16.62
CA GLN A 104 6.27 -28.90 -16.89
C GLN A 104 5.43 -29.36 -15.70
N LYS A 105 5.85 -30.41 -14.98
CA LYS A 105 5.15 -30.90 -13.79
C LYS A 105 5.13 -29.83 -12.70
N LEU A 106 6.26 -29.18 -12.44
CA LEU A 106 6.34 -28.05 -11.51
C LEU A 106 5.38 -26.93 -11.92
N TYR A 107 5.42 -26.51 -13.19
CA TYR A 107 4.55 -25.44 -13.71
C TYR A 107 3.06 -25.80 -13.70
N SER A 108 2.72 -27.08 -13.90
CA SER A 108 1.32 -27.54 -13.95
C SER A 108 0.56 -27.30 -12.65
N PHE A 109 1.25 -27.05 -11.54
CA PHE A 109 0.65 -26.58 -10.30
C PHE A 109 -0.10 -25.25 -10.49
N LEU A 110 0.50 -24.27 -11.20
CA LEU A 110 -0.14 -22.99 -11.49
C LEU A 110 -1.27 -23.12 -12.52
N GLU A 111 -1.26 -24.14 -13.37
CA GLU A 111 -2.32 -24.38 -14.36
C GLU A 111 -3.63 -24.88 -13.72
N GLN A 112 -3.60 -25.26 -12.44
CA GLN A 112 -4.80 -25.64 -11.69
C GLN A 112 -5.67 -24.42 -11.38
N ASN A 113 -6.98 -24.64 -11.25
CA ASN A 113 -7.92 -23.57 -10.90
C ASN A 113 -7.76 -23.18 -9.42
N PRO A 114 -7.90 -21.88 -9.07
CA PRO A 114 -7.92 -21.44 -7.68
C PRO A 114 -9.15 -22.00 -6.91
N PRO A 115 -9.10 -22.05 -5.58
CA PRO A 115 -7.95 -21.73 -4.72
C PRO A 115 -6.93 -22.88 -4.68
N LEU A 116 -5.65 -22.54 -4.73
CA LEU A 116 -4.57 -23.49 -4.48
C LEU A 116 -4.18 -23.46 -3.01
N ASN A 117 -3.60 -24.56 -2.54
CA ASN A 117 -3.09 -24.65 -1.18
C ASN A 117 -2.03 -23.55 -0.93
N PRO A 118 -2.23 -22.61 0.01
CA PRO A 118 -1.29 -21.51 0.23
C PRO A 118 0.12 -21.98 0.62
N LEU A 119 0.25 -23.10 1.32
CA LEU A 119 1.55 -23.65 1.69
C LEU A 119 2.28 -24.26 0.50
N LEU A 120 1.60 -25.07 -0.32
CA LEU A 120 2.20 -25.59 -1.55
C LEU A 120 2.52 -24.47 -2.54
N MET A 121 1.71 -23.40 -2.58
CA MET A 121 2.01 -22.19 -3.34
C MET A 121 3.34 -21.57 -2.89
N SER A 122 3.57 -21.45 -1.58
CA SER A 122 4.85 -20.99 -1.04
C SER A 122 6.03 -21.89 -1.45
N PHE A 123 5.86 -23.22 -1.40
CA PHE A 123 6.90 -24.16 -1.84
C PHE A 123 7.17 -24.07 -3.33
N PHE A 124 6.12 -23.93 -4.15
CA PHE A 124 6.24 -23.71 -5.58
C PHE A 124 7.01 -22.40 -5.86
N CYS A 125 6.57 -21.28 -5.29
CA CYS A 125 7.18 -19.97 -5.54
C CYS A 125 8.63 -19.92 -5.10
N LYS A 126 8.98 -20.51 -3.95
CA LYS A 126 10.38 -20.61 -3.51
C LYS A 126 11.23 -21.45 -4.45
N THR A 127 10.71 -22.59 -4.90
CA THR A 127 11.40 -23.47 -5.84
C THR A 127 11.62 -22.78 -7.20
N PHE A 128 10.57 -22.16 -7.73
CA PHE A 128 10.60 -21.48 -9.01
C PHE A 128 11.46 -20.21 -8.97
N GLY A 129 11.36 -19.42 -7.90
CA GLY A 129 12.18 -18.24 -7.66
C GLY A 129 13.66 -18.59 -7.54
N MET A 130 14.00 -19.67 -6.85
CA MET A 130 15.38 -20.15 -6.72
C MET A 130 16.04 -20.47 -8.08
N LEU A 131 15.28 -20.93 -9.08
CA LEU A 131 15.80 -21.18 -10.43
C LEU A 131 16.21 -19.88 -11.16
N ILE A 132 15.66 -18.75 -10.74
CA ILE A 132 15.86 -17.43 -11.35
C ILE A 132 16.86 -16.60 -10.52
N ALA A 133 16.99 -16.92 -9.23
CA ALA A 133 17.96 -16.35 -8.31
C ALA A 133 19.41 -16.67 -8.72
N ARG A 134 20.27 -15.66 -8.79
CA ARG A 134 21.72 -15.90 -8.85
C ARG A 134 22.28 -16.03 -7.44
N LYS A 135 23.03 -17.11 -7.18
CA LYS A 135 23.73 -17.30 -5.91
C LYS A 135 25.13 -16.67 -5.94
N GLN A 136 25.63 -16.21 -4.79
CA GLN A 136 26.90 -15.46 -4.68
C GLN A 136 28.11 -16.23 -5.24
N HIS A 137 28.15 -17.55 -5.08
CA HIS A 137 29.24 -18.42 -5.53
C HIS A 137 28.91 -19.22 -6.79
N GLN A 138 27.79 -18.92 -7.47
CA GLN A 138 27.38 -19.63 -8.67
C GLN A 138 28.21 -19.18 -9.88
N ASP A 139 28.64 -20.16 -10.69
CA ASP A 139 29.25 -19.89 -11.98
C ASP A 139 28.26 -19.13 -12.89
N TRP A 140 28.77 -18.06 -13.53
CA TRP A 140 27.95 -17.18 -14.36
C TRP A 140 27.29 -17.91 -15.54
N PHE A 141 28.01 -18.81 -16.21
CA PHE A 141 27.48 -19.56 -17.35
C PHE A 141 26.43 -20.58 -16.90
N ALA A 142 26.66 -21.23 -15.76
CA ALA A 142 25.67 -22.12 -15.16
C ALA A 142 24.38 -21.38 -14.79
N TYR A 143 24.49 -20.20 -14.15
CA TYR A 143 23.35 -19.32 -13.89
C TYR A 143 22.62 -18.93 -15.18
N GLN A 144 23.38 -18.42 -16.16
CA GLN A 144 22.82 -17.97 -17.44
C GLN A 144 22.10 -19.10 -18.17
N TYR A 145 22.66 -20.32 -18.18
CA TYR A 145 22.03 -21.50 -18.78
C TYR A 145 20.68 -21.82 -18.12
N VAL A 146 20.65 -21.91 -16.79
CA VAL A 146 19.41 -22.22 -16.03
C VAL A 146 18.37 -21.13 -16.25
N CYS A 147 18.75 -19.86 -16.09
CA CYS A 147 17.87 -18.72 -16.23
C CYS A 147 17.28 -18.62 -17.64
N ILE A 148 18.09 -18.73 -18.70
CA ILE A 148 17.60 -18.74 -20.09
C ILE A 148 16.62 -19.88 -20.33
N THR A 149 16.93 -21.09 -19.84
CA THR A 149 16.06 -22.27 -20.02
C THR A 149 14.69 -22.04 -19.38
N VAL A 150 14.66 -21.47 -18.18
CA VAL A 150 13.41 -21.12 -17.47
C VAL A 150 12.67 -20.01 -18.21
N LEU A 151 13.35 -18.96 -18.65
CA LEU A 151 12.73 -17.88 -19.40
C LEU A 151 12.15 -18.35 -20.73
N ASP A 152 12.86 -19.19 -21.49
CA ASP A 152 12.35 -19.79 -22.73
C ASP A 152 11.16 -20.71 -22.45
N PHE A 153 11.20 -21.47 -21.36
CA PHE A 153 10.06 -22.28 -20.93
C PHE A 153 8.83 -21.40 -20.63
N ILE A 154 8.97 -20.32 -19.86
CA ILE A 154 7.90 -19.36 -19.56
C ILE A 154 7.35 -18.73 -20.84
N LYS A 155 8.25 -18.24 -21.70
CA LYS A 155 7.91 -17.60 -23.00
C LYS A 155 7.20 -18.56 -23.96
N SER A 156 7.44 -19.87 -23.83
CA SER A 156 6.79 -20.90 -24.65
C SER A 156 5.36 -21.25 -24.19
N ARG A 157 4.93 -20.82 -23.00
CA ARG A 157 3.57 -21.08 -22.49
C ARG A 157 2.55 -20.24 -23.25
N LYS A 158 1.34 -20.80 -23.46
CA LYS A 158 0.28 -20.14 -24.24
C LYS A 158 -0.21 -18.82 -23.60
N ASP A 159 -0.35 -18.78 -22.27
CA ASP A 159 -0.80 -17.59 -21.54
C ASP A 159 -0.25 -17.55 -20.11
N PHE A 160 1.08 -17.46 -19.98
CA PHE A 160 1.74 -17.40 -18.67
C PHE A 160 1.18 -16.29 -17.77
N LEU A 161 0.96 -15.09 -18.33
CA LEU A 161 0.44 -13.96 -17.56
C LEU A 161 -0.98 -14.21 -17.04
N GLY A 162 -1.87 -14.79 -17.87
CA GLY A 162 -3.21 -15.16 -17.40
C GLY A 162 -3.15 -16.17 -16.25
N THR A 163 -2.25 -17.16 -16.35
CA THR A 163 -2.03 -18.16 -15.30
C THR A 163 -1.47 -17.55 -14.01
N ILE A 164 -0.63 -16.53 -14.08
CA ILE A 164 -0.14 -15.82 -12.88
C ILE A 164 -1.25 -14.93 -12.27
N LEU A 165 -1.97 -14.17 -13.11
CA LEU A 165 -3.00 -13.23 -12.67
C LEU A 165 -4.18 -13.91 -11.98
N GLN A 166 -4.55 -15.14 -12.37
CA GLN A 166 -5.63 -15.87 -11.71
C GLN A 166 -5.31 -16.24 -10.24
N HIS A 167 -4.03 -16.27 -9.87
CA HIS A 167 -3.55 -16.64 -8.53
C HIS A 167 -3.06 -15.43 -7.71
N MET A 168 -3.21 -14.21 -8.22
CA MET A 168 -2.82 -12.97 -7.52
C MET A 168 -3.61 -12.71 -6.23
N GLY A 169 -4.66 -13.49 -5.92
CA GLY A 169 -5.28 -13.50 -4.59
C GLY A 169 -4.33 -13.99 -3.50
N THR A 170 -3.29 -14.77 -3.83
CA THR A 170 -2.28 -15.23 -2.87
C THR A 170 -1.03 -14.32 -2.93
N PRO A 171 -0.63 -13.64 -1.83
CA PRO A 171 0.45 -12.64 -1.86
C PRO A 171 1.78 -13.13 -2.44
N VAL A 172 2.14 -14.39 -2.22
CA VAL A 172 3.40 -14.99 -2.69
C VAL A 172 3.54 -14.95 -4.24
N ILE A 173 2.42 -14.91 -4.98
CA ILE A 173 2.45 -14.84 -6.45
C ILE A 173 2.89 -13.46 -6.94
N MET A 174 2.44 -12.40 -6.26
CA MET A 174 2.95 -11.04 -6.50
C MET A 174 4.46 -11.00 -6.30
N ASP A 175 4.93 -11.53 -5.16
CA ASP A 175 6.36 -11.51 -4.81
C ASP A 175 7.18 -12.29 -5.83
N LEU A 176 6.70 -13.46 -6.27
CA LEU A 176 7.37 -14.24 -7.33
C LEU A 176 7.48 -13.43 -8.62
N LEU A 177 6.41 -12.78 -9.07
CA LEU A 177 6.45 -11.99 -10.29
C LEU A 177 7.41 -10.80 -10.16
N LEU A 178 7.39 -10.10 -9.03
CA LEU A 178 8.28 -8.99 -8.77
C LEU A 178 9.73 -9.48 -8.74
N TYR A 179 9.97 -10.63 -8.12
CA TYR A 179 11.26 -11.27 -8.05
C TYR A 179 11.82 -11.59 -9.44
N ILE A 180 11.00 -12.18 -10.31
CA ILE A 180 11.37 -12.51 -11.69
C ILE A 180 11.81 -11.25 -12.45
N ILE A 181 11.09 -10.15 -12.30
CA ILE A 181 11.39 -8.93 -13.08
C ILE A 181 12.57 -8.16 -12.47
N MET A 182 12.69 -8.12 -11.14
CA MET A 182 13.68 -7.30 -10.44
C MET A 182 15.05 -7.99 -10.27
N HIS A 183 15.11 -9.30 -10.05
CA HIS A 183 16.34 -9.97 -9.62
C HIS A 183 17.11 -10.72 -10.72
N ILE A 184 16.60 -10.75 -11.95
CA ILE A 184 17.38 -11.29 -13.07
C ILE A 184 18.63 -10.45 -13.29
N GLN A 185 19.78 -11.11 -13.12
CA GLN A 185 21.08 -10.53 -13.38
C GLN A 185 21.48 -10.70 -14.85
N GLY A 186 22.16 -9.69 -15.37
CA GLY A 186 22.60 -9.62 -16.76
C GLY A 186 21.76 -8.61 -17.54
N PRO A 187 22.38 -7.52 -18.05
CA PRO A 187 21.63 -6.44 -18.68
C PRO A 187 20.81 -6.96 -19.88
N GLU A 188 21.42 -7.74 -20.76
CA GLU A 188 20.75 -8.25 -21.97
C GLU A 188 19.56 -9.17 -21.65
N LEU A 189 19.69 -10.01 -20.62
CA LEU A 189 18.62 -10.91 -20.17
C LEU A 189 17.46 -10.12 -19.58
N ARG A 190 17.76 -9.16 -18.69
CA ARG A 190 16.75 -8.29 -18.08
C ARG A 190 16.00 -7.50 -19.14
N GLN A 191 16.72 -6.87 -20.07
CA GLN A 191 16.09 -6.11 -21.15
C GLN A 191 15.19 -7.00 -22.03
N SER A 192 15.66 -8.19 -22.42
CA SER A 192 14.85 -9.15 -23.19
C SER A 192 13.60 -9.61 -22.44
N LEU A 193 13.67 -9.72 -21.11
CA LEU A 193 12.53 -10.05 -20.27
C LEU A 193 11.51 -8.90 -20.23
N LEU A 194 11.97 -7.67 -19.96
CA LEU A 194 11.12 -6.48 -19.90
C LEU A 194 10.42 -6.22 -21.24
N GLU A 195 11.15 -6.34 -22.35
CA GLU A 195 10.59 -6.23 -23.71
C GLU A 195 9.50 -7.28 -23.96
N TRP A 196 9.70 -8.51 -23.48
CA TRP A 196 8.70 -9.57 -23.62
C TRP A 196 7.45 -9.31 -22.78
N PHE A 197 7.59 -8.94 -21.50
CA PHE A 197 6.44 -8.59 -20.66
C PHE A 197 5.67 -7.40 -21.21
N ASN A 198 6.38 -6.42 -21.78
CA ASN A 198 5.76 -5.28 -22.44
C ASN A 198 4.96 -5.72 -23.68
N GLN A 199 5.50 -6.61 -24.52
CA GLN A 199 4.77 -7.19 -25.66
C GLN A 199 3.53 -8.00 -25.24
N GLN A 200 3.54 -8.58 -24.04
CA GLN A 200 2.40 -9.28 -23.47
C GLN A 200 1.37 -8.33 -22.81
N ASN A 201 1.63 -7.02 -22.81
CA ASN A 201 0.82 -5.98 -22.16
C ASN A 201 0.62 -6.25 -20.66
N LEU A 202 1.71 -6.53 -19.94
CA LEU A 202 1.66 -6.86 -18.51
C LEU A 202 0.92 -5.77 -17.71
N ILE A 203 1.25 -4.50 -17.94
CA ILE A 203 0.67 -3.37 -17.21
C ILE A 203 -0.83 -3.27 -17.46
N GLU A 204 -1.25 -3.33 -18.72
CA GLU A 204 -2.66 -3.24 -19.10
C GLU A 204 -3.46 -4.44 -18.59
N ARG A 205 -2.86 -5.64 -18.55
CA ARG A 205 -3.49 -6.84 -17.98
C ARG A 205 -3.63 -6.76 -16.47
N LEU A 206 -2.63 -6.23 -15.75
CA LEU A 206 -2.71 -6.01 -14.31
C LEU A 206 -3.82 -4.99 -13.97
N ILE A 207 -3.85 -3.86 -14.69
CA ILE A 207 -4.91 -2.86 -14.52
C ILE A 207 -6.28 -3.47 -14.87
N GLY A 208 -6.39 -4.21 -15.97
CA GLY A 208 -7.62 -4.90 -16.35
C GLY A 208 -8.08 -5.95 -15.36
N ALA A 209 -7.16 -6.58 -14.61
CA ALA A 209 -7.47 -7.55 -13.57
C ALA A 209 -8.02 -6.92 -12.27
N LEU A 210 -8.00 -5.58 -12.15
CA LEU A 210 -8.68 -4.85 -11.07
C LEU A 210 -10.20 -4.76 -11.30
N VAL A 211 -10.69 -5.05 -12.50
CA VAL A 211 -12.13 -5.04 -12.81
C VAL A 211 -12.81 -6.28 -12.21
N CYS A 212 -13.90 -6.07 -11.49
CA CYS A 212 -14.75 -7.16 -11.02
C CYS A 212 -15.48 -7.80 -12.21
N THR A 213 -15.15 -9.05 -12.55
CA THR A 213 -15.75 -9.75 -13.70
C THR A 213 -17.04 -10.49 -13.36
N ASP A 214 -17.24 -10.90 -12.10
CA ASP A 214 -18.26 -11.91 -11.77
C ASP A 214 -19.12 -11.62 -10.52
N GLY A 215 -19.05 -10.41 -9.95
CA GLY A 215 -19.93 -10.00 -8.84
C GLY A 215 -19.72 -10.76 -7.53
N VAL A 216 -18.60 -11.48 -7.39
CA VAL A 216 -18.19 -12.13 -6.15
C VAL A 216 -17.25 -11.17 -5.41
N GLU A 217 -17.63 -10.75 -4.21
CA GLU A 217 -16.82 -9.90 -3.31
C GLU A 217 -15.53 -10.60 -2.78
N GLU A 218 -15.19 -11.79 -3.30
CA GLU A 218 -14.04 -12.62 -2.90
C GLU A 218 -12.70 -12.14 -3.50
N ASP A 219 -12.69 -11.16 -4.40
CA ASP A 219 -11.46 -10.70 -5.08
C ASP A 219 -10.73 -9.53 -4.37
N LYS A 220 -11.12 -9.15 -3.13
CA LYS A 220 -10.50 -8.01 -2.42
C LYS A 220 -8.98 -8.19 -2.26
N GLU A 221 -8.54 -9.35 -1.79
CA GLU A 221 -7.12 -9.67 -1.59
C GLU A 221 -6.35 -9.59 -2.92
N LYS A 222 -6.97 -10.03 -4.01
CA LYS A 222 -6.38 -9.97 -5.35
C LYS A 222 -6.16 -8.53 -5.81
N TYR A 223 -7.12 -7.63 -5.61
CA TYR A 223 -6.96 -6.23 -5.98
C TYR A 223 -5.88 -5.53 -5.16
N GLU A 224 -5.82 -5.85 -3.86
CA GLU A 224 -4.80 -5.35 -2.94
C GLU A 224 -3.39 -5.81 -3.37
N ASN A 225 -3.22 -7.11 -3.63
CA ASN A 225 -1.96 -7.66 -4.11
C ASN A 225 -1.54 -7.10 -5.48
N ILE A 226 -2.48 -6.87 -6.41
CA ILE A 226 -2.17 -6.23 -7.70
C ILE A 226 -1.71 -4.78 -7.50
N ALA A 227 -2.40 -4.02 -6.65
CA ALA A 227 -1.99 -2.65 -6.34
C ALA A 227 -0.60 -2.63 -5.71
N GLN A 228 -0.37 -3.49 -4.72
CA GLN A 228 0.91 -3.58 -4.03
C GLN A 228 2.05 -3.98 -4.97
N PHE A 229 1.80 -4.91 -5.91
CA PHE A 229 2.77 -5.27 -6.95
C PHE A 229 3.18 -4.03 -7.76
N ILE A 230 2.20 -3.29 -8.27
CA ILE A 230 2.45 -2.12 -9.12
C ILE A 230 3.17 -1.02 -8.32
N VAL A 231 2.74 -0.77 -7.09
CA VAL A 231 3.35 0.23 -6.20
C VAL A 231 4.81 -0.12 -5.94
N GLU A 232 5.12 -1.35 -5.55
CA GLU A 232 6.50 -1.74 -5.28
C GLU A 232 7.35 -1.75 -6.56
N TYR A 233 6.78 -2.13 -7.70
CA TYR A 233 7.46 -2.04 -8.99
C TYR A 233 7.84 -0.60 -9.34
N ILE A 234 6.91 0.36 -9.16
CA ILE A 234 7.17 1.80 -9.37
C ILE A 234 8.29 2.25 -8.43
N ARG A 235 8.19 1.91 -7.14
CA ARG A 235 9.16 2.33 -6.13
C ARG A 235 10.55 1.80 -6.42
N GLU A 236 10.67 0.51 -6.67
CA GLU A 236 11.94 -0.13 -6.94
C GLU A 236 12.55 0.32 -8.28
N GLY A 237 11.73 0.45 -9.32
CA GLY A 237 12.16 0.99 -10.61
C GLY A 237 12.73 2.42 -10.48
N ARG A 238 12.07 3.30 -9.70
CA ARG A 238 12.54 4.65 -9.43
C ARG A 238 13.81 4.69 -8.58
N ARG A 239 13.91 3.87 -7.52
CA ARG A 239 15.15 3.73 -6.72
C ARG A 239 16.33 3.28 -7.59
N LYS A 240 16.07 2.38 -8.54
CA LYS A 240 17.07 1.88 -9.49
C LYS A 240 17.57 2.98 -10.42
N ARG A 241 16.66 3.82 -10.98
CA ARG A 241 17.03 5.01 -11.76
C ARG A 241 17.87 6.03 -10.96
N GLN A 242 17.69 6.11 -9.64
CA GLN A 242 18.45 7.02 -8.76
C GLN A 242 19.84 6.50 -8.38
N SER A 243 20.04 5.18 -8.36
CA SER A 243 21.23 4.55 -7.77
C SER A 243 22.17 3.89 -8.79
N GLU A 244 21.63 3.34 -9.89
CA GLU A 244 22.43 2.64 -10.88
C GLU A 244 23.01 3.60 -11.92
N LYS A 245 24.34 3.63 -11.99
CA LYS A 245 25.08 4.30 -13.07
C LYS A 245 24.77 3.53 -14.36
N GLU A 246 24.01 4.13 -15.28
CA GLU A 246 23.56 3.59 -16.58
C GLU A 246 24.47 2.45 -17.08
N ASP A 247 24.10 1.20 -16.76
CA ASP A 247 24.86 0.02 -17.21
C ASP A 247 24.38 -0.32 -18.63
N GLY A 248 24.80 0.53 -19.57
CA GLY A 248 24.25 0.57 -20.92
C GLY A 248 22.89 1.26 -20.97
N ASN A 249 22.47 1.62 -22.18
CA ASN A 249 21.27 2.41 -22.51
C ASN A 249 19.95 1.65 -22.26
N GLN A 250 19.82 0.96 -21.12
CA GLN A 250 18.69 0.12 -20.76
C GLN A 250 17.54 0.96 -20.25
N VAL A 251 16.40 0.80 -20.90
CA VAL A 251 15.17 1.50 -20.57
C VAL A 251 14.20 0.51 -19.95
N ASP A 252 13.67 0.83 -18.78
CA ASP A 252 12.61 0.05 -18.15
C ASP A 252 11.27 0.35 -18.85
N LEU A 253 10.98 -0.39 -19.92
CA LEU A 253 9.80 -0.19 -20.76
C LEU A 253 8.49 -0.36 -19.99
N LEU A 254 8.48 -1.17 -18.93
CA LEU A 254 7.28 -1.37 -18.10
C LEU A 254 7.04 -0.16 -17.22
N LEU A 255 8.10 0.40 -16.62
CA LEU A 255 7.99 1.64 -15.84
C LEU A 255 7.61 2.82 -16.74
N GLU A 256 8.19 2.94 -17.93
CA GLU A 256 7.77 3.96 -18.90
C GLU A 256 6.29 3.83 -19.29
N THR A 257 5.81 2.59 -19.46
CA THR A 257 4.40 2.32 -19.77
C THR A 257 3.51 2.70 -18.59
N LEU A 258 3.88 2.36 -17.35
CA LEU A 258 3.14 2.76 -16.13
C LEU A 258 3.07 4.29 -15.97
N GLU A 259 4.16 4.99 -16.29
CA GLU A 259 4.28 6.46 -16.17
C GLU A 259 3.67 7.22 -17.36
N ASP A 260 3.05 6.53 -18.32
CA ASP A 260 2.40 7.13 -19.49
C ASP A 260 0.94 7.56 -19.22
N GLU A 261 0.48 8.56 -19.96
CA GLU A 261 -0.89 9.08 -19.90
C GLU A 261 -1.92 7.99 -20.22
N LYS A 262 -1.61 7.06 -21.15
CA LYS A 262 -2.54 5.99 -21.53
C LYS A 262 -2.82 5.01 -20.42
N SER A 263 -1.80 4.64 -19.64
CA SER A 263 -1.97 3.74 -18.49
C SER A 263 -2.77 4.42 -17.38
N THR A 264 -2.55 5.72 -17.18
CA THR A 264 -3.33 6.54 -16.25
C THR A 264 -4.79 6.62 -16.68
N ASP A 265 -5.07 6.88 -17.96
CA ASP A 265 -6.42 6.88 -18.52
C ASP A 265 -7.09 5.51 -18.39
N LEU A 266 -6.37 4.41 -18.67
CA LEU A 266 -6.88 3.05 -18.48
C LEU A 266 -7.23 2.77 -17.01
N LEU A 267 -6.37 3.17 -16.08
CA LEU A 267 -6.60 3.02 -14.63
C LEU A 267 -7.81 3.84 -14.17
N LEU A 268 -7.94 5.07 -14.65
CA LEU A 268 -9.07 5.93 -14.32
C LEU A 268 -10.38 5.38 -14.86
N ARG A 269 -10.40 4.86 -16.09
CA ARG A 269 -11.58 4.16 -16.63
C ARG A 269 -11.92 2.94 -15.80
N THR A 270 -10.90 2.19 -15.37
CA THR A 270 -11.09 0.99 -14.54
C THR A 270 -11.75 1.30 -13.19
N ILE A 271 -11.38 2.41 -12.53
CA ILE A 271 -11.94 2.75 -11.21
C ILE A 271 -13.17 3.66 -11.25
N LEU A 272 -13.37 4.44 -12.32
CA LEU A 272 -14.45 5.43 -12.42
C LEU A 272 -15.59 5.00 -13.35
N ASP A 273 -15.32 4.20 -14.39
CA ASP A 273 -16.30 3.79 -15.38
C ASP A 273 -16.80 2.36 -15.09
N GLY A 274 -18.11 2.21 -14.91
CA GLY A 274 -18.75 0.93 -14.60
C GLY A 274 -20.04 1.09 -13.81
N GLU A 275 -21.01 0.21 -14.06
CA GLU A 275 -22.30 0.19 -13.33
C GLU A 275 -22.16 -0.43 -11.93
N GLN A 276 -21.25 -1.39 -11.75
CA GLN A 276 -20.91 -1.99 -10.47
C GLN A 276 -19.47 -1.62 -10.11
N LYS A 277 -19.33 -0.64 -9.21
CA LYS A 277 -18.02 -0.24 -8.66
C LYS A 277 -17.78 -1.07 -7.40
N SER A 278 -16.59 -1.63 -7.24
CA SER A 278 -16.19 -2.30 -6.00
C SER A 278 -15.28 -1.39 -5.18
N ASP A 279 -15.43 -1.41 -3.86
CA ASP A 279 -14.57 -0.66 -2.94
C ASP A 279 -13.09 -1.06 -3.12
N GLY A 280 -12.82 -2.36 -3.30
CA GLY A 280 -11.46 -2.87 -3.53
C GLY A 280 -10.82 -2.33 -4.81
N THR A 281 -11.55 -2.29 -5.93
CA THR A 281 -11.06 -1.74 -7.21
C THR A 281 -10.70 -0.26 -7.09
N ILE A 282 -11.56 0.54 -6.43
CA ILE A 282 -11.33 1.98 -6.28
C ILE A 282 -10.12 2.23 -5.38
N VAL A 283 -10.07 1.56 -4.22
CA VAL A 283 -8.95 1.69 -3.28
C VAL A 283 -7.64 1.30 -3.97
N ALA A 284 -7.60 0.15 -4.63
CA ALA A 284 -6.44 -0.33 -5.38
C ALA A 284 -5.95 0.69 -6.42
N GLY A 285 -6.86 1.22 -7.26
CA GLY A 285 -6.45 2.16 -8.30
C GLY A 285 -6.05 3.54 -7.77
N ILE A 286 -6.69 4.04 -6.70
CA ILE A 286 -6.22 5.27 -6.05
C ILE A 286 -4.83 5.06 -5.44
N THR A 287 -4.56 3.93 -4.79
CA THR A 287 -3.23 3.61 -4.25
C THR A 287 -2.15 3.63 -5.34
N ILE A 288 -2.44 3.08 -6.52
CA ILE A 288 -1.51 3.14 -7.66
C ILE A 288 -1.29 4.59 -8.15
N ILE A 289 -2.36 5.38 -8.26
CA ILE A 289 -2.26 6.80 -8.65
C ILE A 289 -1.40 7.58 -7.66
N LEU A 290 -1.59 7.35 -6.35
CA LEU A 290 -0.80 7.98 -5.31
C LEU A 290 0.69 7.63 -5.45
N ALA A 291 1.03 6.36 -5.70
CA ALA A 291 2.42 5.95 -5.94
C ALA A 291 3.03 6.57 -7.21
N LEU A 292 2.24 6.80 -8.25
CA LEU A 292 2.71 7.52 -9.45
C LEU A 292 3.05 8.99 -9.14
N ILE A 293 2.27 9.65 -8.29
CA ILE A 293 2.48 11.04 -7.86
C ILE A 293 3.58 11.15 -6.79
N GLU A 294 3.82 10.09 -6.02
CA GLU A 294 4.80 10.05 -4.93
C GLU A 294 6.25 10.30 -5.43
N TYR A 295 6.92 11.30 -4.86
CA TYR A 295 8.37 11.48 -5.03
C TYR A 295 9.14 10.73 -3.94
N LEU A 296 9.92 9.73 -4.33
CA LEU A 296 10.80 9.00 -3.43
C LEU A 296 12.11 9.75 -3.23
N ALA A 297 12.22 10.47 -2.12
CA ALA A 297 13.46 11.14 -1.74
C ALA A 297 14.45 10.13 -1.12
N THR A 298 15.55 9.84 -1.80
CA THR A 298 16.75 9.33 -1.14
C THR A 298 17.36 10.48 -0.34
N ASN A 299 17.06 10.58 0.95
CA ASN A 299 17.57 11.61 1.87
C ASN A 299 19.08 11.50 2.16
N GLU A 300 19.81 10.69 1.40
CA GLU A 300 21.26 10.63 1.51
C GLU A 300 21.86 11.78 0.71
N LEU A 301 22.23 12.86 1.41
CA LEU A 301 23.24 13.80 0.93
C LEU A 301 24.52 12.98 0.70
N SER A 302 24.67 12.42 -0.50
CA SER A 302 25.85 11.67 -0.87
C SER A 302 26.94 12.66 -1.28
N ASP A 303 28.15 12.49 -0.76
CA ASP A 303 29.33 13.22 -1.25
C ASP A 303 29.71 12.80 -2.70
N ASP A 304 29.05 11.78 -3.29
CA ASP A 304 29.23 11.36 -4.68
C ASP A 304 28.45 12.26 -5.65
N SER A 305 29.17 13.08 -6.40
CA SER A 305 28.61 13.98 -7.41
C SER A 305 27.88 13.26 -8.54
N ALA A 306 28.23 12.00 -8.83
CA ALA A 306 27.54 11.21 -9.85
C ALA A 306 26.17 10.71 -9.37
N LEU A 307 26.06 10.32 -8.09
CA LEU A 307 24.79 9.89 -7.51
C LEU A 307 23.83 11.08 -7.36
N GLN A 308 24.35 12.23 -6.92
CA GLN A 308 23.55 13.47 -6.89
C GLN A 308 23.05 13.88 -8.29
N TYR A 309 23.82 13.65 -9.35
CA TYR A 309 23.38 13.89 -10.72
C TYR A 309 22.20 12.99 -11.11
N LEU A 310 22.25 11.70 -10.77
CA LEU A 310 21.15 10.76 -11.03
C LEU A 310 19.89 11.13 -10.25
N VAL A 311 20.01 11.47 -8.97
CA VAL A 311 18.89 11.95 -8.14
C VAL A 311 18.24 13.20 -8.74
N ASN A 312 19.04 14.16 -9.20
CA ASN A 312 18.52 15.37 -9.85
C ASN A 312 17.81 15.06 -11.18
N LYS A 313 18.39 14.16 -12.00
CA LYS A 313 17.77 13.70 -13.26
C LYS A 313 16.43 13.00 -13.00
N GLU A 314 16.37 12.14 -11.98
CA GLU A 314 15.12 11.50 -11.57
C GLU A 314 14.09 12.52 -11.09
N LYS A 315 14.50 13.55 -10.35
CA LYS A 315 13.60 14.62 -9.90
C LYS A 315 12.99 15.40 -11.07
N GLU A 316 13.78 15.71 -12.09
CA GLU A 316 13.30 16.36 -13.31
C GLU A 316 12.33 15.43 -14.07
N HIS A 317 12.69 14.15 -14.22
CA HIS A 317 11.82 13.15 -14.85
C HIS A 317 10.50 12.98 -14.11
N HIS A 318 10.54 12.86 -12.77
CA HIS A 318 9.37 12.77 -11.92
C HIS A 318 8.44 13.97 -12.08
N THR A 319 8.99 15.18 -12.18
CA THR A 319 8.18 16.40 -12.43
C THR A 319 7.41 16.30 -13.76
N ILE A 320 8.04 15.75 -14.80
CA ILE A 320 7.38 15.51 -16.11
C ILE A 320 6.29 14.45 -15.98
N VAL A 321 6.58 13.35 -15.28
CA VAL A 321 5.60 12.27 -15.03
C VAL A 321 4.39 12.82 -14.30
N VAL A 322 4.58 13.48 -13.16
CA VAL A 322 3.48 14.11 -12.39
C VAL A 322 2.65 15.03 -13.28
N GLY A 323 3.27 15.89 -14.08
CA GLY A 323 2.55 16.75 -15.03
C GLY A 323 1.62 15.99 -15.99
N LYS A 324 2.08 14.85 -16.54
CA LYS A 324 1.26 13.96 -17.37
C LYS A 324 0.08 13.37 -16.60
N ILE A 325 0.35 12.79 -15.41
CA ILE A 325 -0.67 12.14 -14.57
C ILE A 325 -1.76 13.16 -14.17
N LEU A 326 -1.37 14.36 -13.73
CA LEU A 326 -2.28 15.44 -13.36
C LEU A 326 -3.10 15.93 -14.57
N GLY A 327 -2.48 16.00 -15.75
CA GLY A 327 -3.17 16.36 -17.00
C GLY A 327 -4.37 15.47 -17.30
N VAL A 328 -4.26 14.15 -17.05
CA VAL A 328 -5.37 13.19 -17.22
C VAL A 328 -6.37 13.25 -16.05
N LEU A 329 -5.87 13.36 -14.80
CA LEU A 329 -6.71 13.41 -13.60
C LEU A 329 -7.65 14.62 -13.56
N LYS A 330 -7.22 15.77 -14.10
CA LYS A 330 -8.01 17.00 -14.15
C LYS A 330 -9.42 16.79 -14.69
N GLY A 331 -9.57 15.97 -15.74
CA GLY A 331 -10.87 15.67 -16.37
C GLY A 331 -11.81 14.81 -15.51
N HIS A 332 -11.31 14.26 -14.40
CA HIS A 332 -11.99 13.24 -13.59
C HIS A 332 -12.25 13.68 -12.14
N ILE A 333 -11.78 14.87 -11.72
CA ILE A 333 -11.96 15.39 -10.35
C ILE A 333 -13.43 15.40 -9.92
N GLY A 334 -14.34 15.83 -10.81
CA GLY A 334 -15.78 15.80 -10.53
C GLY A 334 -16.31 14.38 -10.26
N LYS A 335 -15.85 13.37 -11.01
CA LYS A 335 -16.28 11.97 -10.80
C LYS A 335 -15.79 11.42 -9.46
N PHE A 336 -14.60 11.79 -9.00
CA PHE A 336 -14.12 11.41 -7.66
C PHE A 336 -14.91 12.11 -6.55
N HIS A 337 -15.29 13.38 -6.75
CA HIS A 337 -16.18 14.08 -5.81
C HIS A 337 -17.57 13.42 -5.74
N ASP A 338 -18.14 13.03 -6.87
CA ASP A 338 -19.40 12.26 -6.90
C ASP A 338 -19.28 10.92 -6.15
N LEU A 339 -18.13 10.25 -6.26
CA LEU A 339 -17.84 9.00 -5.57
C LEU A 339 -17.63 9.18 -4.06
N LEU A 340 -17.06 10.32 -3.64
CA LEU A 340 -16.97 10.70 -2.22
C LEU A 340 -18.36 10.85 -1.60
N LEU A 341 -19.31 11.45 -2.34
CA LEU A 341 -20.70 11.57 -1.90
C LEU A 341 -21.40 10.21 -1.87
N LYS A 342 -21.22 9.40 -2.92
CA LYS A 342 -21.91 8.12 -3.13
C LYS A 342 -20.90 6.97 -3.36
N PRO A 343 -20.31 6.42 -2.27
CA PRO A 343 -19.42 5.27 -2.38
C PRO A 343 -20.21 3.99 -2.75
N PRO A 344 -19.54 2.97 -3.31
CA PRO A 344 -20.20 1.73 -3.76
C PRO A 344 -20.65 0.81 -2.63
N ASP A 345 -19.81 0.54 -1.63
CA ASP A 345 -20.20 -0.24 -0.46
C ASP A 345 -20.61 0.69 0.70
N VAL A 346 -21.82 0.45 1.21
CA VAL A 346 -22.36 1.14 2.37
C VAL A 346 -22.62 0.11 3.46
N SER A 347 -21.55 -0.53 3.91
CA SER A 347 -21.57 -1.26 5.18
C SER A 347 -22.09 -0.33 6.28
N LEU A 348 -23.17 -0.77 6.92
CA LEU A 348 -23.89 -0.01 7.92
C LEU A 348 -23.10 -0.02 9.24
N MET A 349 -22.69 1.15 9.74
CA MET A 349 -22.15 1.22 11.11
C MET A 349 -23.30 1.26 12.10
N LEU A 350 -23.27 0.36 13.08
CA LEU A 350 -24.09 0.49 14.28
C LEU A 350 -23.55 1.66 15.12
N GLN A 351 -24.07 2.87 14.91
CA GLN A 351 -24.16 3.81 16.02
C GLN A 351 -25.18 3.21 16.99
N GLN A 352 -24.70 2.84 18.18
CA GLN A 352 -25.42 2.49 19.42
C GLN A 352 -26.90 2.04 19.31
N ALA A 353 -27.23 0.93 19.97
CA ALA A 353 -28.55 0.30 19.95
C ALA A 353 -29.73 1.29 20.00
N ASN A 354 -30.41 1.41 18.85
CA ASN A 354 -31.65 2.14 18.53
C ASN A 354 -31.50 3.53 17.86
N VAL A 355 -31.40 3.46 16.52
CA VAL A 355 -31.83 4.43 15.48
C VAL A 355 -30.96 5.68 15.23
N SER A 356 -29.89 5.49 14.46
CA SER A 356 -29.75 5.99 13.08
C SER A 356 -28.48 5.40 12.49
N ILE A 357 -28.61 4.69 11.38
CA ILE A 357 -27.49 3.96 10.79
C ILE A 357 -26.73 4.91 9.87
N LEU A 358 -25.73 5.60 10.41
CA LEU A 358 -24.80 6.34 9.57
C LEU A 358 -24.05 5.32 8.68
N PRO A 359 -24.04 5.50 7.35
CA PRO A 359 -23.13 4.78 6.47
C PRO A 359 -21.72 4.76 7.05
N ALA A 360 -21.02 3.63 7.03
CA ALA A 360 -19.59 3.64 7.32
C ALA A 360 -18.91 4.71 6.46
N PHE A 361 -17.94 5.42 7.04
CA PHE A 361 -17.14 6.34 6.23
C PHE A 361 -16.48 5.57 5.08
N GLY A 362 -15.96 4.38 5.36
CA GLY A 362 -15.45 3.44 4.37
C GLY A 362 -14.08 3.82 3.82
N ASN A 363 -13.36 2.82 3.29
CA ASN A 363 -12.02 3.02 2.73
C ASN A 363 -12.05 3.83 1.44
N THR A 364 -13.10 3.68 0.63
CA THR A 364 -13.29 4.47 -0.60
C THR A 364 -13.25 5.97 -0.31
N ARG A 365 -14.04 6.47 0.64
CA ARG A 365 -14.04 7.90 0.97
C ARG A 365 -12.71 8.35 1.55
N LEU A 366 -12.07 7.52 2.39
CA LEU A 366 -10.76 7.82 2.96
C LEU A 366 -9.70 8.00 1.87
N GLN A 367 -9.64 7.08 0.92
CA GLN A 367 -8.69 7.14 -0.19
C GLN A 367 -8.95 8.33 -1.11
N ILE A 368 -10.22 8.69 -1.34
CA ILE A 368 -10.54 9.91 -2.10
C ILE A 368 -10.08 11.16 -1.32
N CYS A 369 -10.31 11.24 -0.02
CA CYS A 369 -9.79 12.35 0.80
C CYS A 369 -8.26 12.43 0.72
N CYS A 370 -7.56 11.29 0.80
CA CYS A 370 -6.11 11.21 0.64
C CYS A 370 -5.66 11.70 -0.74
N LEU A 371 -6.30 11.23 -1.81
CA LEU A 371 -6.03 11.68 -3.18
C LEU A 371 -6.17 13.19 -3.31
N PHE A 372 -7.28 13.77 -2.84
CA PHE A 372 -7.47 15.22 -2.90
C PHE A 372 -6.45 15.98 -2.05
N THR A 373 -6.04 15.45 -0.89
CA THR A 373 -4.93 16.04 -0.11
C THR A 373 -3.66 16.12 -0.96
N VAL A 374 -3.20 15.00 -1.51
CA VAL A 374 -1.98 14.93 -2.33
C VAL A 374 -2.09 15.82 -3.57
N LEU A 375 -3.25 15.85 -4.23
CA LEU A 375 -3.50 16.70 -5.39
C LEU A 375 -3.36 18.20 -5.06
N ILE A 376 -3.87 18.64 -3.90
CA ILE A 376 -3.71 20.04 -3.45
C ILE A 376 -2.22 20.34 -3.15
N GLU A 377 -1.50 19.38 -2.57
CA GLU A 377 -0.08 19.51 -2.24
C GLU A 377 0.82 19.67 -3.46
N THR A 378 0.40 19.15 -4.63
CA THR A 378 1.14 19.34 -5.90
C THR A 378 1.24 20.80 -6.34
N GLN A 379 0.37 21.68 -5.81
CA GLN A 379 0.27 23.09 -6.18
C GLN A 379 -0.01 23.32 -7.68
N ASP A 380 -0.51 22.31 -8.39
CA ASP A 380 -0.88 22.45 -9.79
C ASP A 380 -2.15 23.30 -9.93
N SER A 381 -2.02 24.43 -10.65
CA SER A 381 -3.10 25.40 -10.77
C SER A 381 -4.34 24.85 -11.46
N ASP A 382 -4.17 23.92 -12.41
CA ASP A 382 -5.25 23.36 -13.20
C ASP A 382 -6.07 22.36 -12.38
N ILE A 383 -5.39 21.54 -11.58
CA ILE A 383 -5.99 20.64 -10.58
C ILE A 383 -6.71 21.44 -9.50
N ILE A 384 -6.07 22.46 -8.92
CA ILE A 384 -6.69 23.31 -7.89
C ILE A 384 -7.97 23.96 -8.42
N ASN A 385 -7.95 24.50 -9.64
CA ASN A 385 -9.14 25.07 -10.27
C ASN A 385 -10.23 24.02 -10.51
N ALA A 386 -9.86 22.80 -10.92
CA ALA A 386 -10.80 21.70 -11.08
C ALA A 386 -11.43 21.27 -9.74
N ILE A 387 -10.66 21.25 -8.65
CA ILE A 387 -11.17 20.98 -7.30
C ILE A 387 -12.12 22.10 -6.84
N CYS A 388 -11.75 23.37 -7.01
CA CYS A 388 -12.60 24.52 -6.65
C CYS A 388 -13.88 24.61 -7.48
N ALA A 389 -13.93 23.98 -8.66
CA ALA A 389 -15.15 23.86 -9.46
C ALA A 389 -16.13 22.81 -8.91
N THR A 390 -15.71 21.97 -7.96
CA THR A 390 -16.54 21.00 -7.24
C THR A 390 -16.95 21.52 -5.87
N ASP A 391 -17.84 20.81 -5.17
CA ASP A 391 -18.24 21.14 -3.79
C ASP A 391 -17.38 20.41 -2.74
N PHE A 392 -16.14 20.06 -3.09
CA PHE A 392 -15.27 19.20 -2.28
C PHE A 392 -15.04 19.72 -0.87
N PHE A 393 -14.65 20.99 -0.69
CA PHE A 393 -14.38 21.53 0.65
C PHE A 393 -15.62 21.62 1.53
N ASN A 394 -16.76 21.97 0.96
CA ASN A 394 -18.04 21.92 1.67
C ASN A 394 -18.41 20.49 2.07
N THR A 395 -18.21 19.52 1.17
CA THR A 395 -18.40 18.10 1.45
C THR A 395 -17.47 17.61 2.56
N LEU A 396 -16.20 18.01 2.52
CA LEU A 396 -15.19 17.64 3.51
C LEU A 396 -15.52 18.18 4.91
N LEU A 397 -15.92 19.45 4.99
CA LEU A 397 -16.38 20.06 6.26
C LEU A 397 -17.65 19.37 6.78
N ASN A 398 -18.58 18.97 5.91
CA ASN A 398 -19.80 18.27 6.30
C ASN A 398 -19.45 16.92 6.93
N LEU A 399 -18.57 16.17 6.26
CA LEU A 399 -18.07 14.88 6.73
C LEU A 399 -17.29 15.02 8.05
N PHE A 400 -16.50 16.09 8.22
CA PHE A 400 -15.76 16.39 9.45
C PHE A 400 -16.69 16.48 10.67
N LYS A 401 -17.79 17.22 10.54
CA LYS A 401 -18.82 17.34 11.60
C LYS A 401 -19.60 16.03 11.78
N GLN A 402 -20.00 15.38 10.69
CA GLN A 402 -20.82 14.17 10.70
C GLN A 402 -20.10 12.97 11.33
N TYR A 403 -18.83 12.74 10.97
CA TYR A 403 -18.02 11.62 11.46
C TYR A 403 -17.11 12.07 12.59
N CYS A 404 -17.69 12.52 13.69
CA CYS A 404 -16.97 13.18 14.80
C CYS A 404 -15.93 12.34 15.56
N TRP A 405 -15.85 11.03 15.29
CA TRP A 405 -14.89 10.10 15.89
C TRP A 405 -13.93 9.46 14.87
N ASN A 406 -13.90 9.95 13.62
CA ASN A 406 -13.02 9.42 12.59
C ASN A 406 -11.73 10.27 12.47
N ASN A 407 -10.71 9.91 13.25
CA ASN A 407 -9.44 10.65 13.26
C ASN A 407 -8.72 10.66 11.89
N PHE A 408 -8.82 9.58 11.12
CA PHE A 408 -8.20 9.51 9.79
C PHE A 408 -8.79 10.56 8.84
N LEU A 409 -10.12 10.69 8.79
CA LEU A 409 -10.79 11.76 8.06
C LEU A 409 -10.34 13.14 8.56
N HIS A 410 -10.31 13.35 9.88
CA HIS A 410 -9.97 14.65 10.45
C HIS A 410 -8.53 15.05 10.14
N ASN A 411 -7.59 14.11 10.07
CA ASN A 411 -6.23 14.34 9.61
C ASN A 411 -6.21 14.91 8.18
N HIS A 412 -6.94 14.29 7.25
CA HIS A 412 -7.04 14.79 5.87
C HIS A 412 -7.75 16.14 5.78
N VAL A 413 -8.83 16.35 6.54
CA VAL A 413 -9.54 17.65 6.60
C VAL A 413 -8.57 18.73 7.06
N ASN A 414 -7.81 18.46 8.12
CA ASN A 414 -6.82 19.36 8.68
C ASN A 414 -5.74 19.71 7.65
N LYS A 415 -5.12 18.71 7.01
CA LYS A 415 -4.11 18.92 5.96
C LYS A 415 -4.66 19.75 4.80
N CYS A 416 -5.81 19.38 4.22
CA CYS A 416 -6.42 20.12 3.11
C CYS A 416 -6.71 21.58 3.47
N LEU A 417 -7.32 21.84 4.63
CA LEU A 417 -7.66 23.20 5.05
C LEU A 417 -6.42 24.03 5.39
N ARG A 418 -5.43 23.47 6.09
CA ARG A 418 -4.18 24.18 6.37
C ARG A 418 -3.44 24.51 5.08
N TYR A 419 -3.35 23.58 4.13
CA TYR A 419 -2.74 23.87 2.82
C TYR A 419 -3.48 25.00 2.10
N ALA A 420 -4.81 24.91 2.01
CA ALA A 420 -5.63 25.92 1.36
C ALA A 420 -5.54 27.29 2.04
N LEU A 421 -5.40 27.36 3.37
CA LEU A 421 -5.27 28.61 4.10
C LEU A 421 -3.86 29.20 3.99
N ASN A 422 -2.82 28.38 3.86
CA ASN A 422 -1.43 28.82 3.72
C ASN A 422 -0.98 29.03 2.26
N SER A 423 -1.81 28.69 1.27
CA SER A 423 -1.47 28.80 -0.15
C SER A 423 -1.51 30.26 -0.62
N PHE A 424 -0.54 31.09 -0.26
CA PHE A 424 -0.39 32.45 -0.77
C PHE A 424 0.37 32.47 -2.09
N ASP A 425 -0.12 33.25 -3.06
CA ASP A 425 0.62 33.52 -4.29
C ASP A 425 1.75 34.52 -4.01
N THR A 426 2.92 34.32 -4.61
CA THR A 426 4.03 35.28 -4.46
C THR A 426 4.03 36.28 -5.61
N GLY A 427 3.94 37.58 -5.26
CA GLY A 427 4.06 38.70 -6.20
C GLY A 427 5.27 39.58 -5.88
N ILE A 428 5.70 40.42 -6.82
CA ILE A 428 6.71 41.45 -6.58
C ILE A 428 6.01 42.81 -6.54
N SER A 429 6.11 43.51 -5.41
CA SER A 429 5.62 44.89 -5.30
C SER A 429 6.34 45.78 -6.30
N THR A 430 5.58 46.44 -7.18
CA THR A 430 6.10 47.41 -8.17
C THR A 430 6.71 48.66 -7.53
N GLU A 431 6.36 48.96 -6.28
CA GLU A 431 6.84 50.15 -5.57
C GLU A 431 8.17 49.90 -4.86
N ASN A 432 8.33 48.70 -4.29
CA ASN A 432 9.40 48.40 -3.33
C ASN A 432 10.33 47.25 -3.76
N TYR A 433 10.02 46.57 -4.86
CA TYR A 433 10.67 45.33 -5.33
C TYR A 433 10.76 44.23 -4.26
N LYS A 434 9.85 44.25 -3.27
CA LYS A 434 9.75 43.23 -2.22
C LYS A 434 8.71 42.18 -2.61
N THR A 435 8.93 40.94 -2.18
CA THR A 435 7.92 39.88 -2.28
C THR A 435 6.71 40.25 -1.45
N VAL A 436 5.53 40.20 -2.06
CA VAL A 436 4.23 40.39 -1.43
C VAL A 436 3.47 39.07 -1.53
N LEU A 437 2.76 38.72 -0.46
CA LEU A 437 1.86 37.58 -0.44
C LEU A 437 0.49 38.05 -0.92
N ASN A 438 0.05 37.50 -2.05
CA ASN A 438 -1.27 37.74 -2.61
C ASN A 438 -2.19 36.57 -2.29
N LEU A 439 -3.49 36.84 -2.19
CA LEU A 439 -4.50 35.79 -2.00
C LEU A 439 -4.64 34.90 -3.23
N SER A 440 -4.42 33.60 -3.06
CA SER A 440 -4.63 32.63 -4.14
C SER A 440 -6.10 32.36 -4.42
N ALA A 441 -6.37 31.75 -5.57
CA ALA A 441 -7.70 31.27 -5.94
C ALA A 441 -8.26 30.27 -4.90
N LEU A 442 -7.41 29.38 -4.39
CA LEU A 442 -7.78 28.37 -3.40
C LEU A 442 -8.17 29.00 -2.07
N GLN A 443 -7.38 29.95 -1.57
CA GLN A 443 -7.69 30.70 -0.35
C GLN A 443 -9.03 31.41 -0.46
N LYS A 444 -9.26 32.11 -1.58
CA LYS A 444 -10.52 32.84 -1.83
C LYS A 444 -11.71 31.89 -1.85
N HIS A 445 -11.60 30.76 -2.55
CA HIS A 445 -12.66 29.77 -2.64
C HIS A 445 -13.03 29.19 -1.27
N VAL A 446 -12.04 28.78 -0.47
CA VAL A 446 -12.29 28.19 0.85
C VAL A 446 -12.87 29.20 1.85
N VAL A 447 -12.40 30.45 1.82
CA VAL A 447 -12.90 31.50 2.73
C VAL A 447 -14.28 31.99 2.32
N VAL A 448 -14.47 32.35 1.05
CA VAL A 448 -15.69 33.04 0.57
C VAL A 448 -16.76 32.03 0.18
N ASP A 449 -16.45 31.12 -0.73
CA ASP A 449 -17.44 30.23 -1.33
C ASP A 449 -17.83 29.11 -0.37
N CYS A 450 -16.85 28.58 0.38
CA CYS A 450 -17.09 27.49 1.35
C CYS A 450 -17.41 27.98 2.77
N LYS A 451 -17.25 29.28 3.03
CA LYS A 451 -17.47 29.91 4.36
C LYS A 451 -16.79 29.12 5.49
N VAL A 452 -15.53 28.73 5.28
CA VAL A 452 -14.81 27.82 6.19
C VAL A 452 -14.87 28.28 7.65
N VAL A 453 -14.72 29.59 7.90
CA VAL A 453 -14.66 30.13 9.26
C VAL A 453 -15.99 29.94 9.98
N SER A 454 -17.11 30.27 9.34
CA SER A 454 -18.46 30.05 9.88
C SER A 454 -18.68 28.57 10.25
N LYS A 455 -18.28 27.63 9.38
CA LYS A 455 -18.41 26.19 9.63
C LYS A 455 -17.53 25.66 10.76
N LEU A 456 -16.32 26.19 10.90
CA LEU A 456 -15.43 25.83 12.02
C LEU A 456 -15.96 26.39 13.35
N LEU A 457 -16.54 27.59 13.34
CA LEU A 457 -17.22 28.17 14.50
C LEU A 457 -18.45 27.34 14.92
N ASP A 458 -19.24 26.86 13.95
CA ASP A 458 -20.35 25.94 14.21
C ASP A 458 -19.86 24.61 14.82
N CYS A 459 -18.76 24.04 14.32
CA CYS A 459 -18.15 22.85 14.93
C CYS A 459 -17.68 23.09 16.37
N TRP A 460 -17.18 24.30 16.66
CA TRP A 460 -16.80 24.70 18.02
C TRP A 460 -18.00 24.75 18.96
N LEU A 461 -19.07 25.46 18.55
CA LEU A 461 -20.31 25.58 19.32
C LEU A 461 -20.98 24.23 19.54
N TYR A 462 -21.00 23.39 18.52
CA TYR A 462 -21.54 22.03 18.63
C TYR A 462 -20.80 21.23 19.70
N ASN A 463 -19.46 21.29 19.71
CA ASN A 463 -18.67 20.67 20.77
C ASN A 463 -18.95 21.28 22.16
N GLU A 464 -19.10 22.60 22.30
CA GLU A 464 -19.47 23.21 23.59
C GLU A 464 -20.80 22.65 24.10
N SER A 465 -21.81 22.56 23.23
CA SER A 465 -23.12 22.01 23.58
C SER A 465 -23.06 20.52 23.99
N GLU A 466 -22.23 19.73 23.32
CA GLU A 466 -22.06 18.31 23.64
C GLU A 466 -21.24 18.09 24.92
N GLN A 467 -20.29 18.96 25.23
CA GLN A 467 -19.57 18.93 26.51
C GLN A 467 -20.51 19.23 27.68
N GLU A 468 -21.40 20.21 27.54
CA GLU A 468 -22.40 20.52 28.56
C GLU A 468 -23.36 19.33 28.81
N ARG A 469 -23.74 18.62 27.75
CA ARG A 469 -24.63 17.44 27.81
C ARG A 469 -23.94 16.19 28.35
N ASN A 470 -22.67 15.95 28.00
CA ASN A 470 -21.96 14.69 28.24
C ASN A 470 -20.88 14.78 29.33
N GLN A 471 -21.16 15.46 30.44
CA GLN A 471 -20.26 15.57 31.60
C GLN A 471 -18.84 16.09 31.26
N GLY A 472 -18.74 17.01 30.31
CA GLY A 472 -17.48 17.61 29.87
C GLY A 472 -16.69 16.79 28.84
N ARG A 473 -17.26 15.72 28.28
CA ARG A 473 -16.61 14.92 27.24
C ARG A 473 -16.55 15.69 25.92
N ARG A 474 -15.33 15.87 25.38
CA ARG A 474 -15.10 16.52 24.07
C ARG A 474 -15.36 15.58 22.91
N LEU A 475 -15.72 16.16 21.76
CA LEU A 475 -15.82 15.42 20.50
C LEU A 475 -14.43 15.06 19.94
N GLY A 476 -14.34 13.97 19.18
CA GLY A 476 -13.07 13.41 18.69
C GLY A 476 -12.28 14.36 17.78
N TYR A 477 -12.98 15.14 16.94
CA TYR A 477 -12.34 16.08 16.01
C TYR A 477 -11.64 17.28 16.67
N MET A 478 -11.82 17.50 17.98
CA MET A 478 -11.41 18.75 18.62
C MET A 478 -9.91 19.04 18.54
N GLY A 479 -9.06 18.01 18.57
CA GLY A 479 -7.62 18.18 18.38
C GLY A 479 -7.30 18.87 17.05
N HIS A 480 -7.83 18.31 15.96
CA HIS A 480 -7.64 18.85 14.62
C HIS A 480 -8.34 20.19 14.40
N LEU A 481 -9.52 20.41 15.01
CA LEU A 481 -10.20 21.71 14.93
C LEU A 481 -9.34 22.84 15.53
N ILE A 482 -8.70 22.58 16.67
CA ILE A 482 -7.81 23.54 17.33
C ILE A 482 -6.60 23.86 16.44
N GLU A 483 -5.99 22.86 15.81
CA GLU A 483 -4.87 23.07 14.87
C GLU A 483 -5.27 23.86 13.62
N ILE A 484 -6.44 23.57 13.05
CA ILE A 484 -6.97 24.33 11.91
C ILE A 484 -7.19 25.80 12.30
N LEU A 485 -7.81 26.04 13.48
CA LEU A 485 -8.05 27.38 13.99
C LEU A 485 -6.74 28.13 14.31
N ASP A 486 -5.73 27.46 14.87
CA ASP A 486 -4.41 28.04 15.14
C ASP A 486 -3.71 28.47 13.84
N SER A 487 -3.74 27.61 12.82
CA SER A 487 -3.24 27.94 11.48
C SER A 487 -4.03 29.11 10.87
N LEU A 488 -5.35 29.12 11.01
CA LEU A 488 -6.20 30.18 10.47
C LEU A 488 -5.90 31.52 11.14
N VAL A 489 -5.75 31.56 12.47
CA VAL A 489 -5.36 32.78 13.22
C VAL A 489 -3.98 33.25 12.80
N SER A 490 -3.03 32.33 12.61
CA SER A 490 -1.70 32.65 12.12
C SER A 490 -1.78 33.32 10.73
N CYS A 491 -2.49 32.72 9.77
CA CYS A 491 -2.70 33.31 8.45
C CYS A 491 -3.45 34.66 8.51
N TYR A 492 -4.46 34.78 9.37
CA TYR A 492 -5.22 36.01 9.60
C TYR A 492 -4.27 37.14 10.03
N THR A 493 -3.39 36.91 11.01
CA THR A 493 -2.43 37.93 11.46
C THR A 493 -1.35 38.30 10.43
N MET A 494 -1.09 37.43 9.44
CA MET A 494 -0.05 37.63 8.44
C MET A 494 -0.50 38.46 7.22
N SER A 495 -1.81 38.56 6.94
CA SER A 495 -2.33 39.24 5.75
C SER A 495 -3.56 40.11 6.07
N GLU A 496 -3.43 41.42 5.86
CA GLU A 496 -4.54 42.37 6.00
C GLU A 496 -5.66 42.10 4.98
N GLU A 497 -5.31 41.64 3.77
CA GLU A 497 -6.29 41.26 2.75
C GLU A 497 -7.09 40.03 3.19
N LEU A 498 -6.43 39.02 3.77
CA LEU A 498 -7.10 37.83 4.30
C LEU A 498 -7.98 38.18 5.51
N CYS A 499 -7.52 39.06 6.40
CA CYS A 499 -8.33 39.61 7.49
C CYS A 499 -9.64 40.18 6.95
N ALA A 500 -9.54 41.12 6.00
CA ALA A 500 -10.69 41.78 5.43
C ALA A 500 -11.65 40.80 4.73
N LEU A 501 -11.08 39.78 4.06
CA LEU A 501 -11.86 38.75 3.40
C LEU A 501 -12.65 37.91 4.42
N ILE A 502 -11.99 37.39 5.46
CA ILE A 502 -12.64 36.59 6.51
C ILE A 502 -13.73 37.42 7.19
N ASP A 503 -13.40 38.65 7.60
CA ASP A 503 -14.36 39.56 8.24
C ASP A 503 -15.60 39.79 7.37
N SER A 504 -15.43 39.92 6.05
CA SER A 504 -16.55 40.14 5.13
C SER A 504 -17.51 38.95 5.03
N THR A 505 -17.07 37.75 5.39
CA THR A 505 -17.88 36.52 5.30
C THR A 505 -18.67 36.22 6.58
N LEU A 506 -18.35 36.87 7.69
CA LEU A 506 -18.96 36.60 9.00
C LEU A 506 -20.12 37.56 9.31
N ASN A 507 -21.19 37.01 9.88
CA ASN A 507 -22.27 37.82 10.47
C ASN A 507 -21.86 38.41 11.85
N GLU A 508 -22.73 39.22 12.46
CA GLU A 508 -22.41 39.91 13.73
C GLU A 508 -22.15 38.93 14.89
N ASP A 509 -22.94 37.87 15.01
CA ASP A 509 -22.82 36.86 16.08
C ASP A 509 -21.56 36.01 15.88
N GLU A 510 -21.32 35.57 14.65
CA GLU A 510 -20.11 34.82 14.26
C GLU A 510 -18.85 35.66 14.47
N ARG A 511 -18.88 36.96 14.14
CA ARG A 511 -17.76 37.87 14.37
C ARG A 511 -17.48 38.04 15.86
N ALA A 512 -18.52 38.18 16.68
CA ALA A 512 -18.36 38.23 18.14
C ALA A 512 -17.76 36.93 18.69
N LEU A 513 -18.21 35.78 18.20
CA LEU A 513 -17.67 34.47 18.58
C LEU A 513 -16.23 34.29 18.10
N TRP A 514 -15.92 34.66 16.85
CA TRP A 514 -14.57 34.64 16.29
C TRP A 514 -13.62 35.46 17.16
N GLN A 515 -14.00 36.69 17.54
CA GLN A 515 -13.21 37.53 18.43
C GLN A 515 -13.04 36.91 19.83
N LYS A 516 -14.08 36.28 20.38
CA LYS A 516 -14.02 35.56 21.67
C LYS A 516 -13.03 34.38 21.61
N ILE A 517 -13.04 33.61 20.53
CA ILE A 517 -12.17 32.44 20.36
C ILE A 517 -10.72 32.86 20.12
N THR A 518 -10.50 33.88 19.30
CA THR A 518 -9.17 34.27 18.78
C THR A 518 -8.47 35.40 19.55
N ALA A 519 -9.06 35.90 20.64
CA ALA A 519 -8.47 36.98 21.44
C ALA A 519 -7.05 36.65 21.93
N THR A 520 -6.12 37.60 21.78
CA THR A 520 -4.67 37.41 21.99
C THR A 520 -4.23 37.19 23.44
N SER A 521 -5.02 37.59 24.43
CA SER A 521 -4.65 37.47 25.86
C SER A 521 -5.48 36.46 26.66
N GLU A 522 -6.72 36.19 26.25
CA GLU A 522 -7.67 35.32 26.97
C GLU A 522 -8.63 34.55 26.03
N GLY A 523 -8.27 34.42 24.74
CA GLY A 523 -9.10 33.71 23.77
C GLY A 523 -9.27 32.24 24.12
N ALA A 524 -10.45 31.70 23.87
CA ALA A 524 -10.76 30.29 24.17
C ALA A 524 -9.77 29.33 23.49
N LEU A 525 -9.34 29.64 22.26
CA LEU A 525 -8.35 28.85 21.52
C LEU A 525 -6.98 28.82 22.23
N MET A 526 -6.52 29.96 22.76
CA MET A 526 -5.23 30.05 23.47
C MET A 526 -5.23 29.21 24.75
N VAL A 527 -6.35 29.17 25.47
CA VAL A 527 -6.52 28.33 26.66
C VAL A 527 -6.41 26.86 26.29
N GLU A 528 -7.08 26.45 25.20
CA GLU A 528 -7.03 25.08 24.72
C GLU A 528 -5.65 24.66 24.22
N LEU A 529 -4.96 25.51 23.44
CA LEU A 529 -3.59 25.29 22.99
C LEU A 529 -2.60 25.15 24.17
N ALA A 530 -2.77 25.96 25.22
CA ALA A 530 -1.94 25.86 26.42
C ALA A 530 -2.18 24.55 27.19
N MET A 531 -3.41 24.04 27.19
CA MET A 531 -3.72 22.73 27.76
C MET A 531 -3.12 21.59 26.93
N GLN A 532 -3.19 21.66 25.60
CA GLN A 532 -2.64 20.65 24.69
C GLN A 532 -1.10 20.58 24.74
N LYS A 533 -0.43 21.73 24.80
CA LYS A 533 1.04 21.83 24.85
C LYS A 533 1.62 21.59 26.26
N ARG A 534 0.78 21.20 27.23
CA ARG A 534 1.22 20.94 28.59
C ARG A 534 2.05 19.66 28.62
N PHE A 535 3.25 19.77 29.20
CA PHE A 535 4.10 18.61 29.45
C PHE A 535 3.38 17.58 30.33
N LEU A 536 3.38 16.34 29.87
CA LEU A 536 2.95 15.17 30.63
C LEU A 536 4.21 14.37 30.97
N ALA A 537 4.54 14.28 32.26
CA ALA A 537 5.73 13.58 32.76
C ALA A 537 7.04 13.99 32.04
N ASP A 538 7.29 15.30 31.94
CA ASP A 538 8.48 15.89 31.28
C ASP A 538 8.61 15.58 29.78
N HIS A 539 7.53 15.12 29.13
CA HIS A 539 7.44 15.00 27.68
C HIS A 539 6.36 15.92 27.14
N ASN A 540 6.66 16.60 26.03
CA ASN A 540 5.66 17.37 25.32
C ASN A 540 4.88 16.39 24.43
N PRO A 541 3.60 16.10 24.72
CA PRO A 541 2.80 15.19 23.89
C PRO A 541 2.52 15.75 22.48
N PHE A 542 2.85 17.02 22.24
CA PHE A 542 2.66 17.77 21.00
C PHE A 542 3.99 18.07 20.27
N GLN A 543 5.08 17.41 20.63
CA GLN A 543 6.35 17.57 19.93
C GLN A 543 6.23 16.88 18.56
N GLU A 544 5.99 17.66 17.50
CA GLU A 544 6.16 17.17 16.13
C GLU A 544 7.61 16.66 16.01
N ASP A 545 7.80 15.38 15.72
CA ASP A 545 9.11 14.86 15.37
C ASP A 545 9.52 15.56 14.07
N THR A 546 10.40 16.56 14.15
CA THR A 546 10.91 17.27 12.97
C THR A 546 11.78 16.38 12.06
N ASN A 547 11.94 15.11 12.43
CA ASN A 547 12.50 14.04 11.60
C ASN A 547 11.48 13.34 10.71
N VAL A 548 10.21 13.74 10.75
CA VAL A 548 9.17 13.28 9.83
C VAL A 548 9.43 13.93 8.46
N GLY A 549 10.34 13.31 7.70
CA GLY A 549 10.39 13.52 6.27
C GLY A 549 9.12 12.98 5.60
N PRO A 550 9.01 13.03 4.27
CA PRO A 550 7.92 12.40 3.50
C PRO A 550 7.75 10.88 3.75
N ARG A 551 8.59 10.27 4.59
CA ARG A 551 8.59 8.84 4.94
C ARG A 551 7.45 8.44 5.88
N ASP A 552 7.00 9.28 6.82
CA ASP A 552 5.90 8.88 7.72
C ASP A 552 4.50 9.18 7.13
N PHE A 553 4.44 9.84 5.95
CA PHE A 553 3.18 10.12 5.25
C PHE A 553 2.46 8.86 4.77
N TYR A 554 3.22 7.81 4.46
CA TYR A 554 2.66 6.54 4.01
C TYR A 554 2.52 5.54 5.15
N ASN A 555 3.35 5.62 6.20
CA ASN A 555 3.24 4.71 7.34
C ASN A 555 1.89 4.85 8.06
N GLU A 556 1.26 6.02 8.23
CA GLU A 556 -0.06 6.02 8.90
C GLU A 556 -1.20 5.36 8.09
N ALA A 557 -1.18 5.46 6.76
CA ALA A 557 -2.15 4.80 5.89
C ALA A 557 -1.78 3.34 5.58
N SER A 558 -0.48 3.03 5.56
CA SER A 558 0.13 1.73 5.30
C SER A 558 0.18 0.88 6.56
N ASP A 559 0.56 1.39 7.74
CA ASP A 559 0.61 0.68 9.03
C ASP A 559 -0.79 0.21 9.48
N THR A 560 -1.85 0.92 9.09
CA THR A 560 -3.23 0.44 9.32
C THR A 560 -3.56 -0.80 8.49
N PHE A 561 -2.82 -1.07 7.40
CA PHE A 561 -2.97 -2.24 6.52
C PHE A 561 -1.79 -3.25 6.64
N ASN A 562 -0.61 -2.81 7.07
CA ASN A 562 0.65 -3.56 7.07
C ASN A 562 0.97 -4.24 8.40
N ASP A 563 0.32 -3.89 9.51
CA ASP A 563 0.61 -4.53 10.82
C ASP A 563 0.19 -6.02 10.88
N PHE A 564 -0.44 -6.54 9.81
CA PHE A 564 -0.63 -7.98 9.57
C PHE A 564 0.30 -8.57 8.49
N GLY A 565 0.97 -7.75 7.69
CA GLY A 565 1.77 -8.15 6.52
C GLY A 565 3.29 -7.93 6.65
N ASP A 566 3.75 -7.09 7.59
CA ASP A 566 5.15 -6.70 7.72
C ASP A 566 6.10 -7.85 8.12
N THR A 567 5.56 -9.00 8.49
CA THR A 567 6.39 -10.21 8.70
C THR A 567 6.83 -10.86 7.37
N MET A 568 6.29 -10.43 6.23
CA MET A 568 6.49 -11.07 4.92
C MET A 568 7.37 -10.27 3.94
N HIS A 569 7.51 -8.95 4.11
CA HIS A 569 8.17 -8.08 3.12
C HIS A 569 9.71 -8.05 3.19
N SER A 570 10.33 -8.55 4.25
CA SER A 570 11.80 -8.73 4.32
C SER A 570 12.28 -10.07 3.72
N ALA A 571 11.38 -10.86 3.12
CA ALA A 571 11.57 -12.29 2.91
C ALA A 571 12.40 -12.72 1.70
N ILE A 572 12.93 -11.82 0.86
CA ILE A 572 13.59 -12.27 -0.38
C ILE A 572 15.06 -12.64 -0.15
N ASP A 573 15.79 -11.92 0.69
CA ASP A 573 17.10 -12.38 1.18
C ASP A 573 16.98 -13.47 2.27
N GLU A 574 15.77 -13.67 2.82
CA GLU A 574 15.44 -14.60 3.92
C GLU A 574 14.33 -15.61 3.58
N MET A 575 14.17 -15.98 2.31
CA MET A 575 13.10 -16.90 1.87
C MET A 575 13.11 -18.28 2.60
N PRO A 576 14.22 -18.77 3.17
CA PRO A 576 14.19 -19.89 4.12
C PRO A 576 13.34 -19.61 5.38
N ASN A 577 13.50 -18.45 6.01
CA ASN A 577 12.86 -18.12 7.30
C ASN A 577 11.37 -17.77 7.14
N ALA A 578 10.98 -17.17 6.02
CA ALA A 578 9.60 -16.75 5.79
C ALA A 578 8.63 -17.93 5.63
N ILE A 579 9.09 -19.04 5.04
CA ILE A 579 8.31 -20.28 4.96
C ILE A 579 8.24 -20.97 6.32
N ASP A 580 9.32 -20.98 7.11
CA ASP A 580 9.27 -21.54 8.47
C ASP A 580 8.33 -20.72 9.38
N ASN A 581 8.32 -19.40 9.23
CA ASN A 581 7.39 -18.50 9.92
C ASN A 581 5.94 -18.70 9.43
N PHE A 582 5.71 -18.83 8.12
CA PHE A 582 4.39 -19.10 7.55
C PHE A 582 3.87 -20.49 7.94
N PHE A 583 4.71 -21.52 7.89
CA PHE A 583 4.37 -22.88 8.30
C PHE A 583 4.04 -22.93 9.79
N SER A 584 4.82 -22.23 10.62
CA SER A 584 4.56 -22.09 12.06
C SER A 584 3.27 -21.31 12.34
N ALA A 585 3.00 -20.23 11.59
CA ALA A 585 1.80 -19.42 11.71
C ALA A 585 0.55 -20.15 11.21
N TYR A 586 0.65 -20.89 10.11
CA TYR A 586 -0.43 -21.72 9.53
C TYR A 586 -0.82 -22.86 10.48
N ILE A 587 0.15 -23.51 11.14
CA ILE A 587 -0.14 -24.50 12.20
C ILE A 587 -0.75 -23.84 13.44
N SER A 588 -0.40 -22.58 13.73
CA SER A 588 -0.85 -21.87 14.94
C SER A 588 -2.20 -21.18 14.79
N SER A 589 -2.59 -20.74 13.59
CA SER A 589 -3.80 -19.94 13.34
C SER A 589 -5.08 -20.73 13.57
N ASP A 590 -5.09 -22.05 13.38
CA ASP A 590 -6.28 -22.88 13.67
C ASP A 590 -6.53 -23.14 15.17
N LEU A 591 -5.56 -22.84 16.05
CA LEU A 591 -5.79 -22.79 17.49
C LEU A 591 -6.49 -21.49 17.95
N SER A 592 -6.50 -20.44 17.11
CA SER A 592 -6.96 -19.08 17.43
C SER A 592 -8.48 -18.89 17.36
N SER A 593 -9.23 -19.91 16.93
CA SER A 593 -10.70 -20.00 17.06
C SER A 593 -11.21 -19.82 18.50
N SER A 594 -10.30 -19.84 19.47
CA SER A 594 -10.53 -19.57 20.90
C SER A 594 -10.63 -18.08 21.27
N ILE A 595 -10.09 -17.14 20.47
CA ILE A 595 -10.00 -15.71 20.82
C ILE A 595 -11.27 -14.92 20.46
N LEU A 596 -12.02 -15.36 19.45
CA LEU A 596 -13.32 -14.79 19.08
C LEU A 596 -14.42 -14.97 20.15
N ASN A 597 -14.21 -15.83 21.15
CA ASN A 597 -15.18 -16.05 22.23
C ASN A 597 -15.05 -15.07 23.43
N ASN A 598 -14.03 -14.22 23.48
CA ASN A 598 -13.78 -13.34 24.63
C ASN A 598 -14.16 -11.85 24.44
N LEU A 599 -14.82 -11.48 23.33
CA LEU A 599 -15.35 -10.13 23.10
C LEU A 599 -16.78 -9.91 23.64
N LYS A 600 -17.17 -10.60 24.72
CA LYS A 600 -18.38 -10.27 25.48
C LYS A 600 -18.00 -9.70 26.83
N VAL A 601 -18.26 -8.40 26.98
CA VAL A 601 -18.76 -7.68 28.17
C VAL A 601 -18.21 -6.25 28.11
N TRP A 602 -19.06 -5.30 27.69
CA TRP A 602 -18.98 -3.91 28.11
C TRP A 602 -20.11 -3.67 29.14
N PRO A 603 -19.90 -2.90 30.22
CA PRO A 603 -20.90 -2.72 31.26
C PRO A 603 -21.87 -1.56 30.94
N ASP A 604 -23.13 -1.84 31.25
CA ASP A 604 -24.27 -0.96 31.59
C ASP A 604 -25.09 -0.27 30.48
N ASP A 605 -26.35 -0.71 30.41
CA ASP A 605 -27.36 -0.68 29.33
C ASP A 605 -28.40 0.47 29.43
N GLU A 606 -28.17 1.57 30.16
CA GLU A 606 -29.28 2.48 30.52
C GLU A 606 -29.50 3.77 29.69
N ILE A 607 -28.71 4.09 28.65
CA ILE A 607 -28.67 5.49 28.15
C ILE A 607 -29.14 5.69 26.69
N LEU A 608 -29.90 4.76 26.08
CA LEU A 608 -30.19 4.85 24.64
C LEU A 608 -31.67 4.93 24.28
N GLY A 609 -32.19 6.15 24.25
CA GLY A 609 -33.38 6.46 23.47
C GLY A 609 -33.63 7.95 23.33
N ARG A 610 -33.53 8.49 22.10
CA ARG A 610 -34.32 9.62 21.56
C ARG A 610 -33.93 10.05 20.13
N GLU A 611 -34.83 10.84 19.55
CA GLU A 611 -35.20 10.92 18.13
C GLU A 611 -34.44 11.95 17.26
N GLN A 612 -34.61 11.71 15.95
CA GLN A 612 -33.90 12.07 14.72
C GLN A 612 -34.00 13.53 14.19
N GLU A 613 -34.42 14.53 14.96
CA GLU A 613 -34.79 15.84 14.34
C GLU A 613 -33.62 16.80 13.98
N ASP A 614 -32.36 16.54 14.40
CA ASP A 614 -31.25 17.50 14.23
C ASP A 614 -30.23 17.17 13.11
N PHE A 615 -30.37 16.05 12.39
CA PHE A 615 -29.32 15.57 11.47
C PHE A 615 -29.60 15.71 9.97
N ASP A 616 -30.85 15.92 9.57
CA ASP A 616 -31.17 16.22 8.18
C ASP A 616 -31.19 17.75 8.01
N VAL A 617 -30.42 18.27 7.04
CA VAL A 617 -30.36 19.71 6.61
C VAL A 617 -29.26 20.59 7.25
N ALA A 618 -28.15 20.05 7.78
CA ALA A 618 -27.19 20.90 8.51
C ALA A 618 -26.52 22.05 7.71
N TRP A 619 -26.23 21.95 6.41
CA TRP A 619 -25.72 23.07 5.60
C TRP A 619 -26.22 23.05 4.14
N ALA A 620 -27.50 22.73 3.90
CA ALA A 620 -28.06 22.86 2.54
C ALA A 620 -27.97 24.33 2.07
N LYS A 621 -27.76 24.55 0.77
CA LYS A 621 -27.79 25.89 0.18
C LYS A 621 -29.16 26.52 0.46
N ASP A 622 -29.18 27.55 1.29
CA ASP A 622 -30.26 28.53 1.34
C ASP A 622 -30.26 29.34 0.03
N ASP A 623 -30.66 28.71 -1.06
CA ASP A 623 -31.08 29.38 -2.29
C ASP A 623 -32.62 29.38 -2.34
N ASP A 624 -33.26 30.08 -1.40
CA ASP A 624 -34.54 30.78 -1.68
C ASP A 624 -34.86 31.80 -0.58
N ASP A 625 -34.70 33.08 -0.90
CA ASP A 625 -35.79 34.05 -0.70
C ASP A 625 -35.45 35.41 -1.34
N GLY A 626 -36.18 35.75 -2.40
CA GLY A 626 -36.69 37.11 -2.54
C GLY A 626 -36.28 37.94 -3.75
N LYS A 627 -36.61 37.48 -4.97
CA LYS A 627 -37.39 38.29 -5.93
C LYS A 627 -37.97 37.52 -7.11
#